data_AF-A0A3Q9QV83-F1
#
_entry.id   AF-A0A3Q9QV83-F1
#
_cell.length_a   1.000
_cell.length_b   1.000
_cell.length_c   1.000
_cell.angle_alpha   90.00
_cell.angle_beta   90.00
_cell.angle_gamma   90.00
#
_symmetry.space_group_name_H-M   'P 1'
#
loop_
_entity.id
_entity.type
_entity.pdbx_description
1 polymer ?
#
loop_
_entity_poly.entity_id
_entity_poly.type
_entity_poly.pdbx_seq_one_letter_code
_entity_poly.pdbx_strand_id
1 'polypeptide(L)'
;MEAVGVKKPRNVIGFAILVIILLGTLWGGIVESNAPQPLSAANMTEKQRSDNDKNVLMKYLKEYDVEKIDVDYKYDSITLHIKAKSSDQYVSDKAAKIKRDARDILEERRAELTLEKDSHKYMIIVIGKDGHVIK
;
A
#
# COMPACT_ATOMS: atom_id res chain seq x y z
N MET A 1 -62.41 -42.61 4.35
CA MET A 1 -61.36 -43.12 3.45
C MET A 1 -61.36 -42.26 2.22
N GLU A 2 -60.31 -41.48 1.99
CA GLU A 2 -59.75 -41.12 0.68
C GLU A 2 -58.50 -40.27 0.93
N ALA A 3 -57.37 -40.70 0.36
CA ALA A 3 -56.06 -40.08 0.52
C ALA A 3 -55.84 -39.09 -0.63
N VAL A 4 -55.65 -37.81 -0.32
CA VAL A 4 -55.21 -36.81 -1.31
C VAL A 4 -53.68 -36.82 -1.34
N GLY A 5 -53.14 -37.52 -2.34
CA GLY A 5 -51.71 -37.56 -2.63
C GLY A 5 -51.18 -36.20 -3.09
N VAL A 6 -50.25 -35.63 -2.33
CA VAL A 6 -49.52 -34.42 -2.70
C VAL A 6 -48.47 -34.76 -3.76
N LYS A 7 -48.70 -34.32 -5.00
CA LYS A 7 -47.68 -34.34 -6.07
C LYS A 7 -46.55 -33.36 -5.72
N LYS A 8 -45.32 -33.88 -5.58
CA LYS A 8 -44.08 -33.09 -5.46
C LYS A 8 -43.80 -32.33 -6.78
N PRO A 9 -43.63 -31.00 -6.78
CA PRO A 9 -43.05 -30.30 -7.91
C PRO A 9 -41.53 -30.54 -7.93
N ARG A 10 -41.11 -31.61 -8.60
CA ARG A 10 -39.77 -31.72 -9.18
C ARG A 10 -39.70 -30.65 -10.28
N ASN A 11 -38.89 -29.60 -10.11
CA ASN A 11 -38.38 -28.66 -11.15
C ASN A 11 -38.26 -27.18 -10.69
N VAL A 12 -38.51 -26.83 -9.43
CA VAL A 12 -38.33 -25.43 -8.96
C VAL A 12 -36.87 -25.13 -8.55
N ILE A 13 -36.12 -26.16 -8.14
CA ILE A 13 -34.75 -26.00 -7.61
C ILE A 13 -33.74 -25.64 -8.72
N GLY A 14 -33.93 -26.14 -9.95
CA GLY A 14 -33.01 -25.88 -11.05
C GLY A 14 -33.00 -24.42 -11.52
N PHE A 15 -34.15 -23.73 -11.44
CA PHE A 15 -34.29 -22.35 -11.92
C PHE A 15 -33.70 -21.33 -10.92
N ALA A 16 -33.78 -21.62 -9.62
CA ALA A 16 -33.26 -20.75 -8.57
C ALA A 16 -31.71 -20.67 -8.57
N ILE A 17 -31.03 -21.77 -8.91
CA ILE A 17 -29.56 -21.82 -8.94
C ILE A 17 -29.01 -21.00 -10.11
N LEU A 18 -29.70 -21.00 -11.25
CA LEU A 18 -29.28 -20.28 -12.47
C LEU A 18 -29.38 -18.75 -12.30
N VAL A 19 -30.36 -18.28 -11.53
CA VAL A 19 -30.52 -16.85 -11.18
C VAL A 19 -29.44 -16.39 -10.20
N ILE A 20 -29.04 -17.23 -9.24
CA ILE A 20 -27.95 -16.90 -8.29
C ILE A 20 -26.60 -16.79 -9.01
N ILE A 21 -26.32 -17.65 -9.99
CA ILE A 21 -25.07 -17.60 -10.77
C ILE A 21 -25.01 -16.32 -11.62
N LEU A 22 -26.11 -15.90 -12.24
CA LEU A 22 -26.17 -14.67 -13.04
C LEU A 22 -26.03 -13.38 -12.20
N LEU A 23 -26.61 -13.36 -10.99
CA LEU A 23 -26.46 -12.23 -10.06
C LEU A 23 -25.06 -12.17 -9.43
N GLY A 24 -24.40 -13.31 -9.23
CA GLY A 24 -23.02 -13.36 -8.75
C GLY A 24 -21.99 -12.86 -9.76
N THR A 25 -22.21 -13.11 -11.06
CA THR A 25 -21.27 -12.67 -12.11
C THR A 25 -21.32 -11.17 -12.43
N LEU A 26 -22.41 -10.47 -12.12
CA LEU A 26 -22.52 -9.02 -12.33
C LEU A 26 -21.85 -8.18 -11.22
N TRP A 27 -21.56 -8.76 -10.05
CA TRP A 27 -20.81 -8.08 -8.99
C TRP A 27 -19.32 -8.43 -8.96
N GLY A 28 -18.91 -9.56 -9.55
CA GLY A 28 -17.49 -9.95 -9.63
C GLY A 28 -16.70 -9.31 -10.77
N GLY A 29 -17.35 -8.53 -11.66
CA GLY A 29 -16.79 -8.16 -12.96
C GLY A 29 -16.24 -6.73 -13.11
N ILE A 30 -16.47 -5.81 -12.18
CA ILE A 30 -15.92 -4.43 -12.26
C ILE A 30 -15.58 -3.93 -10.86
N VAL A 31 -14.49 -4.44 -10.30
CA VAL A 31 -13.64 -3.59 -9.47
C VAL A 31 -12.33 -3.54 -10.23
N GLU A 32 -12.28 -2.72 -11.29
CA GLU A 32 -11.01 -2.06 -11.60
C GLU A 32 -10.66 -1.32 -10.31
N SER A 33 -9.80 -1.94 -9.52
CA SER A 33 -9.12 -1.29 -8.41
C SER A 33 -8.54 -0.01 -8.99
N ASN A 34 -9.21 1.12 -8.76
CA ASN A 34 -8.67 2.45 -8.99
C ASN A 34 -7.56 2.68 -7.96
N ALA A 35 -6.52 1.86 -8.04
CA ALA A 35 -5.33 2.02 -7.24
C ALA A 35 -4.81 3.43 -7.58
N PRO A 36 -4.54 4.27 -6.57
CA PRO A 36 -4.13 5.64 -6.80
C PRO A 36 -2.91 5.65 -7.72
N GLN A 37 -2.98 6.37 -8.83
CA GLN A 37 -1.86 6.46 -9.77
C GLN A 37 -0.82 7.45 -9.22
N PRO A 38 0.48 7.26 -9.51
CA PRO A 38 1.50 8.20 -9.09
C PRO A 38 1.27 9.60 -9.68
N LEU A 39 1.65 10.63 -8.94
CA LEU A 39 1.72 12.00 -9.43
C LEU A 39 2.64 12.05 -10.66
N SER A 40 2.15 12.63 -11.75
CA SER A 40 2.91 12.74 -13.00
C SER A 40 4.20 13.55 -12.79
N ALA A 41 5.33 12.95 -13.17
CA ALA A 41 6.65 13.56 -13.12
C ALA A 41 7.06 14.28 -14.42
N ALA A 42 6.19 14.32 -15.44
CA ALA A 42 6.55 14.73 -16.80
C ALA A 42 7.18 16.12 -16.92
N ASN A 43 6.81 17.04 -16.02
CA ASN A 43 7.30 18.43 -16.01
C ASN A 43 8.18 18.74 -14.78
N MET A 44 8.69 17.72 -14.10
CA MET A 44 9.51 17.87 -12.90
C MET A 44 10.96 17.44 -13.15
N THR A 45 11.90 18.25 -12.68
CA THR A 45 13.30 17.82 -12.57
C THR A 45 13.43 16.74 -11.49
N GLU A 46 14.49 15.93 -11.55
CA GLU A 46 14.77 14.90 -10.53
C GLU A 46 14.85 15.50 -9.12
N LYS A 47 15.42 16.70 -8.98
CA LYS A 47 15.47 17.40 -7.70
C LYS A 47 14.06 17.75 -7.19
N GLN A 48 13.20 18.29 -8.05
CA GLN A 48 11.81 18.63 -7.67
C GLN A 48 11.01 17.39 -7.29
N ARG A 49 11.18 16.27 -8.03
CA ARG A 49 10.58 14.98 -7.66
C ARG A 49 11.06 14.53 -6.29
N SER A 50 12.38 14.52 -6.07
CA SER A 50 13.00 14.11 -4.82
C SER A 50 12.49 14.96 -3.66
N ASP A 51 12.45 16.28 -3.81
CA ASP A 51 11.97 17.20 -2.79
C ASP A 51 10.46 16.99 -2.50
N ASN A 52 9.63 16.75 -3.53
CA ASN A 52 8.22 16.40 -3.34
C ASN A 52 8.07 15.11 -2.51
N ASP A 53 8.69 14.03 -2.97
CA ASP A 53 8.48 12.70 -2.39
C ASP A 53 9.03 12.63 -0.96
N LYS A 54 10.17 13.29 -0.70
CA LYS A 54 10.70 13.48 0.65
C LYS A 54 9.71 14.21 1.55
N ASN A 55 9.13 15.31 1.09
CA ASN A 55 8.21 16.11 1.88
C ASN A 55 6.91 15.35 2.21
N VAL A 56 6.39 14.58 1.25
CA VAL A 56 5.22 13.72 1.47
C VAL A 56 5.55 12.63 2.49
N LEU A 57 6.64 11.87 2.29
CA LEU A 57 7.05 10.82 3.23
C LEU A 57 7.31 11.39 4.64
N MET A 58 8.00 12.52 4.74
CA MET A 58 8.31 13.17 6.00
C MET A 58 7.08 13.71 6.71
N LYS A 59 6.03 14.12 5.97
CA LYS A 59 4.75 14.54 6.53
C LYS A 59 4.07 13.40 7.29
N TYR A 60 4.13 12.18 6.78
CA TYR A 60 3.43 11.02 7.35
C TYR A 60 4.30 10.19 8.31
N LEU A 61 5.64 10.27 8.21
CA LEU A 61 6.56 9.57 9.12
C LEU A 61 7.02 10.40 10.33
N LYS A 62 6.33 11.52 10.64
CA LYS A 62 6.72 12.42 11.76
C LYS A 62 6.76 11.75 13.13
N GLU A 63 5.95 10.72 13.34
CA GLU A 63 5.89 9.99 14.62
C GLU A 63 7.20 9.26 14.98
N TYR A 64 8.09 9.09 14.00
CA TYR A 64 9.33 8.34 14.15
C TYR A 64 10.58 9.18 14.34
N ASP A 65 10.45 10.49 14.58
CA ASP A 65 11.59 11.41 14.66
C ASP A 65 12.51 11.33 13.41
N VAL A 66 11.92 11.16 12.21
CA VAL A 66 12.67 11.18 10.95
C VAL A 66 13.29 12.57 10.76
N GLU A 67 14.61 12.62 10.63
CA GLU A 67 15.37 13.85 10.44
C GLU A 67 15.60 14.19 8.97
N LYS A 68 15.82 13.15 8.17
CA LYS A 68 16.15 13.27 6.76
C LYS A 68 15.60 12.07 6.01
N ILE A 69 15.13 12.31 4.80
CA ILE A 69 14.79 11.25 3.85
C ILE A 69 15.60 11.52 2.59
N ASP A 70 16.27 10.48 2.10
CA ASP A 70 16.93 10.48 0.78
C ASP A 70 16.16 9.54 -0.14
N VAL A 71 15.80 10.03 -1.32
CA VAL A 71 15.10 9.25 -2.36
C VAL A 71 16.04 9.16 -3.55
N ASP A 72 16.41 7.94 -3.93
CA ASP A 72 17.27 7.63 -5.06
C ASP A 72 16.47 6.86 -6.11
N TYR A 73 16.16 7.52 -7.22
CA TYR A 73 15.39 6.96 -8.33
C TYR A 73 16.21 6.00 -9.20
N LYS A 74 17.55 6.05 -9.13
CA LYS A 74 18.43 5.17 -9.92
C LYS A 74 18.50 3.78 -9.31
N TYR A 75 18.54 3.69 -7.97
CA TYR A 75 18.60 2.42 -7.24
C TYR A 75 17.28 2.00 -6.60
N ASP A 76 16.20 2.74 -6.87
CA ASP A 76 14.87 2.51 -6.27
C ASP A 76 14.94 2.40 -4.75
N SER A 77 15.67 3.32 -4.12
CA SER A 77 15.91 3.25 -2.69
C SER A 77 15.42 4.49 -1.96
N ILE A 78 14.89 4.27 -0.77
CA ILE A 78 14.42 5.31 0.13
C ILE A 78 15.16 5.11 1.44
N THR A 79 15.99 6.08 1.81
CA THR A 79 16.77 6.05 3.04
C THR A 79 16.16 6.99 4.05
N LEU A 80 15.73 6.44 5.19
CA LEU A 80 15.12 7.15 6.30
C LEU A 80 16.17 7.31 7.40
N HIS A 81 16.54 8.54 7.72
CA HIS A 81 17.46 8.86 8.81
C HIS A 81 16.65 9.22 10.06
N ILE A 82 16.81 8.42 11.12
CA ILE A 82 16.00 8.53 12.33
C ILE A 82 16.81 9.18 13.45
N LYS A 83 16.31 10.31 13.97
CA LYS A 83 16.89 11.00 15.13
C LYS A 83 16.35 10.42 16.41
N ALA A 84 16.78 9.24 16.81
CA ALA A 84 16.35 8.73 18.09
C ALA A 84 16.97 9.53 19.25
N LYS A 85 16.12 10.04 20.14
CA LYS A 85 16.51 10.57 21.46
C LYS A 85 17.02 9.47 22.41
N SER A 86 16.96 8.19 22.04
CA SER A 86 17.28 7.06 22.91
C SER A 86 17.70 5.83 22.09
N SER A 87 19.01 5.60 21.95
CA SER A 87 19.72 4.39 21.43
C SER A 87 19.34 3.75 20.08
N ASP A 88 20.33 3.14 19.43
CA ASP A 88 20.13 2.31 18.22
C ASP A 88 19.20 1.11 18.47
N GLN A 89 19.08 0.65 19.72
CA GLN A 89 18.15 -0.42 20.10
C GLN A 89 16.69 0.00 19.83
N TYR A 90 16.32 1.25 20.16
CA TYR A 90 14.97 1.75 19.88
C TYR A 90 14.69 1.77 18.37
N VAL A 91 15.66 2.23 17.57
CA VAL A 91 15.52 2.27 16.11
C VAL A 91 15.41 0.84 15.57
N SER A 92 16.21 -0.09 16.09
CA SER A 92 16.13 -1.52 15.74
C SER A 92 14.76 -2.13 16.05
N ASP A 93 14.24 -1.90 17.26
CA ASP A 93 12.93 -2.42 17.68
C ASP A 93 11.79 -1.87 16.82
N LYS A 94 11.92 -0.63 16.32
CA LYS A 94 10.93 0.04 15.49
C LYS A 94 11.18 -0.09 13.99
N ALA A 95 12.35 -0.54 13.54
CA ALA A 95 12.75 -0.54 12.13
C ALA A 95 11.76 -1.31 11.26
N ALA A 96 11.25 -2.45 11.74
CA ALA A 96 10.25 -3.22 11.02
C ALA A 96 8.91 -2.47 10.88
N LYS A 97 8.48 -1.74 11.92
CA LYS A 97 7.28 -0.90 11.86
C LYS A 97 7.49 0.29 10.93
N ILE A 98 8.62 1.00 11.05
CA ILE A 98 8.97 2.13 10.19
C ILE A 98 8.99 1.71 8.71
N LYS A 99 9.63 0.58 8.38
CA LYS A 99 9.67 0.05 7.02
C LYS A 99 8.28 -0.32 6.50
N ARG A 100 7.39 -0.83 7.36
CA ARG A 100 6.00 -1.15 6.99
C ARG A 100 5.20 0.12 6.73
N ASP A 101 5.18 1.04 7.69
CA ASP A 101 4.40 2.27 7.58
C ASP A 101 4.88 3.13 6.40
N ALA A 102 6.20 3.14 6.13
CA ALA A 102 6.74 3.76 4.92
C ALA A 102 6.17 3.12 3.64
N ARG A 103 6.04 1.79 3.56
CA ARG A 103 5.41 1.11 2.41
C ARG A 103 3.93 1.43 2.30
N ASP A 104 3.23 1.45 3.42
CA ASP A 104 1.80 1.77 3.45
C ASP A 104 1.59 3.19 2.92
N ILE A 105 2.46 4.15 3.26
CA ILE A 105 2.45 5.50 2.69
C ILE A 105 2.70 5.47 1.17
N LEU A 106 3.67 4.68 0.68
CA LEU A 106 3.94 4.56 -0.77
C LEU A 106 2.73 4.04 -1.55
N GLU A 107 1.88 3.24 -0.92
CA GLU A 107 0.69 2.65 -1.51
C GLU A 107 -0.53 3.57 -1.39
N GLU A 108 -0.83 4.03 -0.18
CA GLU A 108 -2.02 4.85 0.11
C GLU A 108 -1.89 6.28 -0.43
N ARG A 109 -0.67 6.82 -0.47
CA ARG A 109 -0.37 8.20 -0.89
C ARG A 109 0.26 8.27 -2.27
N ARG A 110 0.08 7.22 -3.06
CA ARG A 110 0.64 7.13 -4.42
C ARG A 110 0.29 8.35 -5.27
N ALA A 111 -0.93 8.88 -5.18
CA ALA A 111 -1.36 10.09 -5.88
C ALA A 111 -0.64 11.39 -5.47
N GLU A 112 0.05 11.40 -4.34
CA GLU A 112 0.87 12.52 -3.86
C GLU A 112 2.37 12.34 -4.25
N LEU A 113 2.77 11.15 -4.68
CA LEU A 113 4.16 10.74 -4.91
C LEU A 113 4.48 10.60 -6.39
N THR A 114 5.70 10.94 -6.79
CA THR A 114 6.21 10.73 -8.15
C THR A 114 6.91 9.37 -8.33
N LEU A 115 6.82 8.50 -7.33
CA LEU A 115 7.41 7.17 -7.29
C LEU A 115 6.57 6.19 -8.12
N GLU A 116 7.08 5.84 -9.31
CA GLU A 116 6.34 5.08 -10.32
C GLU A 116 6.27 3.58 -10.04
N LYS A 117 7.23 3.02 -9.30
CA LYS A 117 7.27 1.57 -9.02
C LYS A 117 6.31 1.22 -7.90
N ASP A 118 5.95 -0.05 -7.80
CA ASP A 118 5.13 -0.54 -6.69
C ASP A 118 5.86 -0.39 -5.36
N SER A 119 5.13 -0.18 -4.26
CA SER A 119 5.68 0.05 -2.92
C SER A 119 6.71 -1.00 -2.49
N HIS A 120 6.48 -2.27 -2.85
CA HIS A 120 7.34 -3.40 -2.53
C HIS A 120 8.64 -3.48 -3.37
N LYS A 121 8.72 -2.73 -4.48
CA LYS A 121 9.91 -2.66 -5.34
C LYS A 121 10.96 -1.68 -4.83
N TYR A 122 10.59 -0.80 -3.91
CA TYR A 122 11.53 0.12 -3.28
C TYR A 122 12.28 -0.52 -2.12
N MET A 123 13.61 -0.38 -2.12
CA MET A 123 14.45 -0.74 -0.99
C MET A 123 14.38 0.36 0.07
N ILE A 124 13.79 0.06 1.23
CA ILE A 124 13.70 1.01 2.35
C ILE A 124 14.81 0.73 3.35
N ILE A 125 15.72 1.69 3.49
CA ILE A 125 16.87 1.65 4.40
C ILE A 125 16.56 2.54 5.59
N VAL A 126 16.78 2.04 6.80
CA VAL A 126 16.67 2.82 8.04
C VAL A 126 18.06 3.05 8.58
N ILE A 127 18.43 4.30 8.79
CA ILE A 127 19.71 4.74 9.34
C ILE A 127 19.48 5.29 10.74
N GLY A 128 20.23 4.75 11.71
CA GLY A 128 20.23 5.20 13.10
C GLY A 128 21.06 6.46 13.32
N LYS A 129 21.19 6.88 14.57
CA LYS A 129 21.81 8.17 14.96
C LYS A 129 23.26 8.31 14.49
N ASP A 130 24.01 7.21 14.48
CA ASP A 130 25.45 7.22 14.17
C ASP A 130 25.75 6.90 12.70
N GLY A 131 24.74 6.97 11.82
CA GLY A 131 24.90 6.69 10.39
C GLY A 131 24.96 5.20 10.04
N HIS A 132 24.72 4.32 11.02
CA HIS A 132 24.68 2.88 10.80
C HIS A 132 23.34 2.43 10.23
N VAL A 133 23.41 1.51 9.27
CA VAL A 133 22.22 0.85 8.73
C VAL A 133 21.67 -0.13 9.77
N ILE A 134 20.40 0.06 10.10
CA ILE A 134 19.64 -0.82 10.99
C ILE A 134 19.05 -1.96 10.15
N LYS A 135 19.47 -3.19 10.45
CA LYS A 135 19.09 -4.39 9.70
C LYS A 135 17.67 -4.82 10.03
#